data_AF-A0A8H3YP22-F1
#
_entry.id   AF-A0A8H3YP22-F1
#
_cell.length_a   1.000
_cell.length_b   1.000
_cell.length_c   1.000
_cell.angle_alpha   90.00
_cell.angle_beta   90.00
_cell.angle_gamma   90.00
#
_symmetry.space_group_name_H-M   'P 1'
#
loop_
_entity.id
_entity.type
_entity.pdbx_description
1 polymer ?
#
loop_
_entity_poly.entity_id
_entity_poly.type
_entity_poly.pdbx_seq_one_letter_code
_entity_poly.pdbx_strand_id
1 'polypeptide(L)'
;MANLRCRKMTWMKCFQLSTQLSTWYGLEYTAPGMRTISQFYDEKNIPLDFIAMTETQRQVGRYVAALDGHACDSLAMSLVPQFVHDFDAIKTRYSKVWSFSTEINLQSAKLYMFAMCLISTDHNSLKSMKDTDVAIFLHKVLQWGHTSALGLISLMAEASAAKTENPSCGRYEDGGSPILATPKQHFRLAFFACCFLLKFLDTGTASAADRDSARNAVSNLFHQTFMRFPSQPQLARAASIIEVLGRAIVPDRGRLVTHVRSRLGASLMYNATWTAAELRGRRNDHKPLSKAPLPPPPQILFTPASTATMNVSYGEMNSQVGSIPLDMDMQMTHNASFEYQFPWGVWNDALFDAHELGGENHFYDESLPMYNLI
;
A
#
# COMPACT_ATOMS: atom_id res chain seq x y z
N MET A 1 -15.83 29.45 -15.38
CA MET A 1 -16.29 28.07 -15.05
C MET A 1 -15.19 27.01 -15.12
N ALA A 2 -14.31 26.96 -16.13
CA ALA A 2 -13.23 25.97 -16.23
C ALA A 2 -12.29 25.90 -15.00
N ASN A 3 -12.02 27.04 -14.37
CA ASN A 3 -11.15 27.12 -13.19
C ASN A 3 -11.73 26.36 -11.97
N LEU A 4 -13.05 26.41 -11.74
CA LEU A 4 -13.69 25.73 -10.60
C LEU A 4 -13.67 24.20 -10.77
N ARG A 5 -13.96 23.71 -11.98
CA ARG A 5 -13.90 22.29 -12.32
C ARG A 5 -12.50 21.73 -12.08
N CYS A 6 -11.48 22.40 -12.62
CA CYS A 6 -10.09 21.97 -12.43
C CYS A 6 -9.73 21.93 -10.94
N ARG A 7 -10.07 22.97 -10.16
CA ARG A 7 -9.82 22.98 -8.71
C ARG A 7 -10.45 21.80 -7.99
N LYS A 8 -11.70 21.45 -8.31
CA LYS A 8 -12.41 20.31 -7.68
C LYS A 8 -11.79 18.98 -8.05
N MET A 9 -11.49 18.76 -9.33
CA MET A 9 -10.79 17.56 -9.78
C MET A 9 -9.39 17.44 -9.16
N THR A 10 -8.64 18.54 -9.09
CA THR A 10 -7.34 18.59 -8.41
C THR A 10 -7.49 18.22 -6.94
N TRP A 11 -8.43 18.83 -6.23
CA TRP A 11 -8.70 18.53 -4.83
C TRP A 11 -9.05 17.05 -4.63
N MET A 12 -9.95 16.49 -5.45
CA MET A 12 -10.32 15.07 -5.39
C MET A 12 -9.12 14.15 -5.66
N LYS A 13 -8.23 14.54 -6.59
CA LYS A 13 -7.01 13.76 -6.84
C LYS A 13 -6.02 13.84 -5.68
N CYS A 14 -5.85 15.01 -5.08
CA CYS A 14 -5.05 15.19 -3.86
C CYS A 14 -5.61 14.34 -2.72
N PHE A 15 -6.94 14.27 -2.55
CA PHE A 15 -7.59 13.40 -1.58
C PHE A 15 -7.28 11.92 -1.83
N GLN A 16 -7.43 11.45 -3.07
CA GLN A 16 -7.08 10.06 -3.44
C GLN A 16 -5.61 9.75 -3.11
N LEU A 17 -4.69 10.62 -3.51
CA LEU A 17 -3.25 10.44 -3.30
C LEU A 17 -2.89 10.49 -1.83
N SER A 18 -3.45 11.43 -1.06
CA SER A 18 -3.23 11.53 0.39
C SER A 18 -3.69 10.27 1.11
N THR A 19 -4.86 9.74 0.75
CA THR A 19 -5.39 8.50 1.33
C THR A 19 -4.48 7.30 1.02
N GLN A 20 -4.03 7.18 -0.23
CA GLN A 20 -3.06 6.15 -0.62
C GLN A 20 -1.73 6.33 0.12
N LEU A 21 -1.14 7.52 0.16
CA LEU A 21 0.13 7.72 0.85
C LEU A 21 0.00 7.40 2.35
N SER A 22 -1.07 7.87 2.99
CA SER A 22 -1.30 7.62 4.42
C SER A 22 -1.42 6.13 4.72
N THR A 23 -2.22 5.39 3.94
CA THR A 23 -2.38 3.94 4.12
C THR A 23 -1.08 3.17 3.88
N TRP A 24 -0.34 3.49 2.83
CA TRP A 24 0.87 2.74 2.49
C TRP A 24 2.07 3.08 3.38
N TYR A 25 2.10 4.29 3.95
CA TYR A 25 3.13 4.73 4.86
C TYR A 25 2.70 4.69 6.33
N GLY A 26 1.51 4.20 6.67
CA GLY A 26 1.01 4.22 8.04
C GLY A 26 1.13 5.59 8.69
N LEU A 27 0.78 6.64 7.95
CA LEU A 27 0.69 8.00 8.48
C LEU A 27 -0.72 8.20 9.02
N GLU A 28 -0.84 9.07 10.03
CA GLU A 28 -2.14 9.46 10.56
C GLU A 28 -3.02 10.01 9.44
N TYR A 29 -4.21 9.43 9.33
CA TYR A 29 -5.19 9.86 8.35
C TYR A 29 -5.81 11.17 8.81
N THR A 30 -5.33 12.28 8.26
CA THR A 30 -6.11 13.52 8.32
C THR A 30 -7.28 13.35 7.35
N ALA A 31 -8.50 13.42 7.89
CA ALA A 31 -9.75 13.23 7.15
C ALA A 31 -10.44 14.55 6.72
N PRO A 32 -9.75 15.65 6.34
CA PRO A 32 -10.45 16.89 6.05
C PRO A 32 -11.31 16.71 4.79
N GLY A 33 -12.61 16.96 4.93
CA GLY A 33 -13.52 17.08 3.80
C GLY A 33 -14.16 15.79 3.28
N MET A 34 -14.13 14.67 4.02
CA MET A 34 -14.87 13.45 3.61
C MET A 34 -16.38 13.70 3.36
N ARG A 35 -16.97 14.64 4.11
CA ARG A 35 -18.36 15.10 3.93
C ARG A 35 -18.55 16.01 2.72
N THR A 36 -17.50 16.70 2.29
CA THR A 36 -17.51 17.65 1.17
C THR A 36 -17.38 16.95 -0.18
N ILE A 37 -16.74 15.77 -0.22
CA ILE A 37 -16.53 15.00 -1.45
C ILE A 37 -17.82 14.70 -2.21
N SER A 38 -18.87 14.30 -1.50
CA SER A 38 -20.14 13.94 -2.13
C SER A 38 -20.79 15.14 -2.85
N GLN A 39 -20.51 16.36 -2.39
CA GLN A 39 -21.03 17.58 -3.01
C GLN A 39 -20.39 17.85 -4.38
N PHE A 40 -19.23 17.23 -4.69
CA PHE A 40 -18.59 17.35 -6.00
C PHE A 40 -19.16 16.38 -7.03
N TYR A 41 -19.95 15.37 -6.60
CA TYR A 41 -20.47 14.34 -7.51
C TYR A 41 -21.62 14.83 -8.39
N ASP A 42 -22.35 15.87 -7.94
CA ASP A 42 -23.51 16.40 -8.66
C ASP A 42 -23.13 17.28 -9.86
N GLU A 43 -21.83 17.54 -10.07
CA GLU A 43 -21.35 18.30 -11.21
C GLU A 43 -21.31 17.48 -12.50
N LYS A 44 -22.16 17.86 -13.46
CA LYS A 44 -22.30 17.26 -14.80
C LYS A 44 -20.99 17.10 -15.60
N ASN A 45 -19.89 17.75 -15.19
CA ASN A 45 -18.63 17.80 -15.94
C ASN A 45 -17.49 17.00 -15.31
N ILE A 46 -17.70 16.32 -14.18
CA ILE A 46 -16.68 15.44 -13.60
C ILE A 46 -16.88 14.03 -14.18
N PRO A 47 -15.84 13.41 -14.76
CA PRO A 47 -15.92 12.06 -15.30
C PRO A 47 -16.37 11.03 -14.25
N LEU A 48 -17.30 10.15 -14.61
CA LEU A 48 -17.87 9.17 -13.67
C LEU A 48 -16.84 8.11 -13.22
N ASP A 49 -15.89 7.75 -14.07
CA ASP A 49 -14.76 6.86 -13.73
C ASP A 49 -13.89 7.48 -12.61
N PHE A 50 -13.64 8.79 -12.72
CA PHE A 50 -12.90 9.56 -11.72
C PHE A 50 -13.65 9.67 -10.39
N ILE A 51 -14.99 9.81 -10.44
CA ILE A 51 -15.85 9.76 -9.25
C ILE A 51 -15.76 8.38 -8.60
N ALA A 52 -15.86 7.29 -9.38
CA ALA A 52 -15.76 5.92 -8.88
C ALA A 52 -14.43 5.68 -8.14
N MET A 53 -13.30 6.10 -8.71
CA MET A 53 -11.99 6.00 -8.04
C MET A 53 -11.95 6.79 -6.71
N THR A 54 -12.55 7.98 -6.69
CA THR A 54 -12.61 8.83 -5.49
C THR A 54 -13.48 8.17 -4.41
N GLU A 55 -14.61 7.60 -4.80
CA GLU A 55 -15.54 6.93 -3.90
C GLU A 55 -14.89 5.67 -3.28
N THR A 56 -14.12 4.89 -4.05
CA THR A 56 -13.30 3.81 -3.50
C THR A 56 -12.33 4.32 -2.43
N GLN A 57 -11.61 5.42 -2.69
CA GLN A 57 -10.67 6.00 -1.72
C GLN A 57 -11.39 6.60 -0.50
N ARG A 58 -12.62 7.12 -0.68
CA ARG A 58 -13.46 7.56 0.43
C ARG A 58 -13.80 6.39 1.36
N GLN A 59 -14.14 5.23 0.80
CA GLN A 59 -14.36 4.02 1.60
C GLN A 59 -13.09 3.55 2.31
N VAL A 60 -11.92 3.68 1.66
CA VAL A 60 -10.62 3.42 2.32
C VAL A 60 -10.46 4.28 3.56
N GLY A 61 -10.65 5.60 3.44
CA GLY A 61 -10.60 6.49 4.60
C GLY A 61 -11.60 6.10 5.70
N ARG A 62 -12.83 5.71 5.34
CA ARG A 62 -13.86 5.28 6.30
C ARG A 62 -13.44 4.03 7.07
N TYR A 63 -12.98 2.98 6.38
CA TYR A 63 -12.64 1.74 7.08
C TYR A 63 -11.36 1.89 7.89
N VAL A 64 -10.36 2.66 7.42
CA VAL A 64 -9.13 2.89 8.18
C VAL A 64 -9.46 3.58 9.49
N ALA A 65 -10.26 4.66 9.44
CA ALA A 65 -10.67 5.37 10.65
C ALA A 65 -11.57 4.52 11.57
N ALA A 66 -12.42 3.65 11.02
CA ALA A 66 -13.35 2.85 11.81
C ALA A 66 -12.72 1.61 12.45
N LEU A 67 -11.66 1.07 11.85
CA LEU A 67 -10.98 -0.16 12.29
C LEU A 67 -9.64 0.13 12.99
N ASP A 68 -9.19 1.38 13.02
CA ASP A 68 -8.00 1.77 13.78
C ASP A 68 -8.20 1.44 15.27
N GLY A 69 -7.25 0.70 15.85
CA GLY A 69 -7.35 0.18 17.22
C GLY A 69 -8.41 -0.91 17.47
N HIS A 70 -9.25 -1.26 16.48
CA HIS A 70 -10.39 -2.18 16.60
C HIS A 70 -10.27 -3.43 15.72
N ALA A 71 -9.09 -3.71 15.19
CA ALA A 71 -8.94 -4.79 14.24
C ALA A 71 -9.08 -6.17 14.91
N CYS A 72 -10.21 -6.84 14.59
CA CYS A 72 -10.65 -8.18 15.04
C CYS A 72 -11.42 -8.25 16.38
N ASP A 73 -12.05 -7.15 16.79
CA ASP A 73 -13.11 -7.18 17.80
C ASP A 73 -14.50 -7.42 17.16
N SER A 74 -15.55 -7.47 17.99
CA SER A 74 -16.94 -7.62 17.53
C SER A 74 -17.39 -6.51 16.56
N LEU A 75 -16.78 -5.33 16.65
CA LEU A 75 -17.04 -4.21 15.75
C LEU A 75 -16.46 -4.52 14.36
N ALA A 76 -15.21 -4.97 14.27
CA ALA A 76 -14.61 -5.39 13.01
C ALA A 76 -15.39 -6.53 12.34
N MET A 77 -15.90 -7.50 13.11
CA MET A 77 -16.72 -8.60 12.58
C MET A 77 -17.99 -8.12 11.88
N SER A 78 -18.55 -6.99 12.33
CA SER A 78 -19.77 -6.40 11.75
C SER A 78 -19.46 -5.41 10.63
N LEU A 79 -18.39 -4.61 10.78
CA LEU A 79 -18.03 -3.55 9.84
C LEU A 79 -17.36 -4.08 8.57
N VAL A 80 -16.48 -5.09 8.66
CA VAL A 80 -15.76 -5.60 7.48
C VAL A 80 -16.73 -6.14 6.42
N PRO A 81 -17.72 -7.01 6.73
CA PRO A 81 -18.72 -7.43 5.75
C PRO A 81 -19.49 -6.26 5.13
N GLN A 82 -19.83 -5.24 5.93
CA GLN A 82 -20.50 -4.04 5.44
C GLN A 82 -19.62 -3.27 4.45
N PHE A 83 -18.33 -3.09 4.72
CA PHE A 83 -17.41 -2.44 3.80
C PHE A 83 -17.22 -3.24 2.51
N VAL A 84 -17.20 -4.58 2.59
CA VAL A 84 -17.19 -5.44 1.38
C VAL A 84 -18.41 -5.16 0.52
N HIS A 85 -19.60 -5.13 1.12
CA HIS A 85 -20.83 -4.79 0.43
C HIS A 85 -20.81 -3.37 -0.16
N ASP A 86 -20.33 -2.37 0.59
CA ASP A 86 -20.20 -0.99 0.12
C ASP A 86 -19.28 -0.91 -1.12
N PHE A 87 -18.18 -1.67 -1.15
CA PHE A 87 -17.30 -1.77 -2.32
C PHE A 87 -18.01 -2.38 -3.54
N ASP A 88 -18.81 -3.43 -3.35
CA ASP A 88 -19.57 -4.04 -4.44
C ASP A 88 -20.70 -3.14 -4.95
N ALA A 89 -21.31 -2.35 -4.05
CA ALA A 89 -22.27 -1.32 -4.42
C ALA A 89 -21.64 -0.22 -5.28
N ILE A 90 -20.39 0.19 -5.01
CA ILE A 90 -19.66 1.14 -5.86
C ILE A 90 -19.47 0.55 -7.27
N LYS A 91 -18.98 -0.68 -7.37
CA LYS A 91 -18.80 -1.36 -8.67
C LYS A 91 -20.10 -1.44 -9.46
N THR A 92 -21.19 -1.80 -8.78
CA THR A 92 -22.53 -1.90 -9.40
C THR A 92 -23.02 -0.53 -9.89
N ARG A 93 -22.90 0.51 -9.07
CA ARG A 93 -23.32 1.89 -9.38
C ARG A 93 -22.57 2.48 -10.56
N TYR A 94 -21.28 2.22 -10.69
CA TYR A 94 -20.42 2.78 -11.74
C TYR A 94 -20.06 1.77 -12.84
N SER A 95 -20.81 0.67 -12.95
CA SER A 95 -20.55 -0.44 -13.88
C SER A 95 -20.38 -0.01 -15.35
N LYS A 96 -21.15 0.99 -15.80
CA LYS A 96 -21.11 1.50 -17.19
C LYS A 96 -19.79 2.18 -17.58
N VAL A 97 -19.01 2.63 -16.61
CA VAL A 97 -17.74 3.36 -16.81
C VAL A 97 -16.58 2.66 -16.12
N TRP A 98 -16.77 1.39 -15.75
CA TRP A 98 -15.82 0.63 -15.00
C TRP A 98 -14.63 0.25 -15.88
N SER A 99 -13.47 0.80 -15.56
CA SER A 99 -12.21 0.63 -16.27
C SER A 99 -11.28 -0.36 -15.56
N PHE A 100 -10.21 -0.75 -16.26
CA PHE A 100 -9.14 -1.59 -15.70
C PHE A 100 -8.53 -0.95 -14.44
N SER A 101 -8.31 0.36 -14.49
CA SER A 101 -7.78 1.14 -13.36
C SER A 101 -8.72 1.16 -12.15
N THR A 102 -10.04 1.27 -12.38
CA THR A 102 -11.01 1.23 -11.26
C THR A 102 -11.10 -0.15 -10.63
N GLU A 103 -10.98 -1.23 -11.42
CA GLU A 103 -10.96 -2.59 -10.88
C GLU A 103 -9.72 -2.81 -10.00
N ILE A 104 -8.53 -2.43 -10.47
CA ILE A 104 -7.30 -2.51 -9.66
C ILE A 104 -7.44 -1.73 -8.35
N ASN A 105 -7.96 -0.51 -8.43
CA ASN A 105 -8.17 0.34 -7.26
C ASN A 105 -9.14 -0.31 -6.25
N LEU A 106 -10.22 -0.94 -6.73
CA LEU A 106 -11.17 -1.65 -5.89
C LEU A 106 -10.55 -2.89 -5.23
N GLN A 107 -9.89 -3.75 -6.00
CA GLN A 107 -9.29 -4.98 -5.48
C GLN A 107 -8.17 -4.68 -4.50
N SER A 108 -7.33 -3.68 -4.78
CA SER A 108 -6.29 -3.24 -3.84
C SER A 108 -6.86 -2.65 -2.54
N ALA A 109 -7.93 -1.86 -2.61
CA ALA A 109 -8.59 -1.31 -1.44
C ALA A 109 -9.17 -2.40 -0.52
N LYS A 110 -9.84 -3.42 -1.11
CA LYS A 110 -10.34 -4.59 -0.39
C LYS A 110 -9.20 -5.39 0.23
N LEU A 111 -8.19 -5.72 -0.57
CA LEU A 111 -7.04 -6.50 -0.13
C LEU A 111 -6.30 -5.83 1.03
N TYR A 112 -6.15 -4.51 0.99
CA TYR A 112 -5.54 -3.75 2.07
C TYR A 112 -6.34 -3.87 3.38
N MET A 113 -7.67 -3.73 3.33
CA MET A 113 -8.54 -3.89 4.50
C MET A 113 -8.40 -5.29 5.12
N PHE A 114 -8.39 -6.33 4.29
CA PHE A 114 -8.21 -7.70 4.76
C PHE A 114 -6.83 -7.91 5.38
N ALA A 115 -5.77 -7.41 4.73
CA ALA A 115 -4.42 -7.46 5.28
C ALA A 115 -4.32 -6.73 6.63
N MET A 116 -5.00 -5.60 6.80
CA MET A 116 -5.02 -4.87 8.07
C MET A 116 -5.62 -5.70 9.21
N CYS A 117 -6.69 -6.44 8.93
CA CYS A 117 -7.27 -7.38 9.91
C CYS A 117 -6.26 -8.48 10.29
N LEU A 118 -5.54 -9.02 9.31
CA LEU A 118 -4.53 -10.06 9.54
C LEU A 118 -3.30 -9.56 10.31
N ILE A 119 -2.79 -8.37 9.99
CA ILE A 119 -1.62 -7.78 10.65
C ILE A 119 -1.90 -7.46 12.11
N SER A 120 -3.13 -7.01 12.40
CA SER A 120 -3.52 -6.67 13.77
C SER A 120 -3.79 -7.91 14.62
N THR A 121 -4.01 -9.06 14.00
CA THR A 121 -4.17 -10.34 14.70
C THR A 121 -2.82 -10.98 14.93
N ASP A 122 -2.49 -11.23 16.20
CA ASP A 122 -1.26 -11.95 16.52
C ASP A 122 -1.37 -13.43 16.12
N HIS A 123 -0.34 -13.96 15.46
CA HIS A 123 -0.33 -15.34 14.94
C HIS A 123 -0.44 -16.38 16.05
N ASN A 124 0.09 -16.05 17.24
CA ASN A 124 -0.01 -16.87 18.44
C ASN A 124 -1.41 -16.83 19.04
N SER A 125 -2.13 -15.71 18.87
CA SER A 125 -3.53 -15.61 19.28
C SER A 125 -4.41 -16.52 18.42
N LEU A 126 -4.16 -16.62 17.11
CA LEU A 126 -4.87 -17.54 16.20
C LEU A 126 -4.77 -19.02 16.63
N LYS A 127 -3.59 -19.46 17.09
CA LYS A 127 -3.38 -20.85 17.57
C LYS A 127 -3.95 -21.09 18.98
N SER A 128 -4.10 -20.03 19.78
CA SER A 128 -4.62 -20.07 21.15
C SER A 128 -6.10 -19.66 21.26
N MET A 129 -6.75 -19.35 20.13
CA MET A 129 -8.11 -18.81 20.10
C MET A 129 -9.12 -19.89 20.52
N LYS A 130 -9.60 -19.77 21.76
CA LYS A 130 -10.78 -20.49 22.24
C LYS A 130 -12.08 -19.89 21.70
N ASP A 131 -12.02 -18.66 21.19
CA ASP A 131 -13.16 -17.93 20.63
C ASP A 131 -13.41 -18.38 19.19
N THR A 132 -14.53 -19.09 19.00
CA THR A 132 -14.92 -19.68 17.72
C THR A 132 -15.31 -18.60 16.71
N ASP A 133 -15.87 -17.48 17.17
CA ASP A 133 -16.37 -16.43 16.28
C ASP A 133 -15.22 -15.65 15.63
N VAL A 134 -14.15 -15.37 16.39
CA VAL A 134 -12.95 -14.72 15.84
C VAL A 134 -12.25 -15.61 14.81
N ALA A 135 -12.14 -16.91 15.08
CA ALA A 135 -11.57 -17.86 14.13
C ALA A 135 -12.38 -17.94 12.82
N ILE A 136 -13.71 -18.00 12.92
CA ILE A 136 -14.61 -17.97 11.75
C ILE A 136 -14.45 -16.67 10.96
N PHE A 137 -14.39 -15.53 11.67
CA PHE A 137 -14.21 -14.22 11.05
C PHE A 137 -12.88 -14.14 10.28
N LEU A 138 -11.77 -14.54 10.89
CA LEU A 138 -10.46 -14.52 10.26
C LEU A 138 -10.37 -15.46 9.06
N HIS A 139 -11.01 -16.63 9.13
CA HIS A 139 -11.13 -17.51 7.98
C HIS A 139 -11.88 -16.83 6.82
N LYS A 140 -12.98 -16.11 7.11
CA LYS A 140 -13.70 -15.32 6.09
C LYS A 140 -12.82 -14.20 5.51
N VAL A 141 -12.08 -13.47 6.35
CA VAL A 141 -11.14 -12.42 5.91
C VAL A 141 -10.07 -12.99 4.98
N LEU A 142 -9.49 -14.14 5.34
CA LEU A 142 -8.51 -14.85 4.51
C LEU A 142 -9.11 -15.25 3.15
N GLN A 143 -10.33 -15.79 3.14
CA GLN A 143 -11.01 -16.19 1.91
C GLN A 143 -11.38 -14.99 1.01
N TRP A 144 -11.91 -13.90 1.58
CA TRP A 144 -12.18 -12.69 0.81
C TRP A 144 -10.90 -12.06 0.27
N GLY A 145 -9.84 -12.04 1.08
CA GLY A 145 -8.52 -11.57 0.64
C GLY A 145 -7.91 -12.45 -0.44
N HIS A 146 -8.08 -13.76 -0.36
CA HIS A 146 -7.69 -14.71 -1.40
C HIS A 146 -8.36 -14.37 -2.74
N THR A 147 -9.69 -14.20 -2.74
CA THR A 147 -10.44 -13.79 -3.95
C THR A 147 -9.94 -12.45 -4.51
N SER A 148 -9.75 -11.44 -3.65
CA SER A 148 -9.26 -10.12 -4.09
C SER A 148 -7.83 -10.17 -4.62
N ALA A 149 -6.95 -10.96 -4.01
CA ALA A 149 -5.58 -11.14 -4.46
C ALA A 149 -5.52 -11.85 -5.82
N LEU A 150 -6.30 -12.92 -6.02
CA LEU A 150 -6.40 -13.61 -7.31
C LEU A 150 -6.90 -12.67 -8.42
N GLY A 151 -7.96 -11.89 -8.16
CA GLY A 151 -8.47 -10.91 -9.11
C GLY A 151 -7.43 -9.86 -9.47
N LEU A 152 -6.70 -9.34 -8.48
CA LEU A 152 -5.62 -8.38 -8.69
C LEU A 152 -4.47 -8.98 -9.50
N ILE A 153 -4.04 -10.21 -9.20
CA ILE A 153 -2.99 -10.91 -9.95
C ILE A 153 -3.42 -11.16 -11.39
N SER A 154 -4.66 -11.58 -11.64
CA SER A 154 -5.19 -11.79 -12.99
C SER A 154 -5.11 -10.51 -13.83
N LEU A 155 -5.52 -9.37 -13.27
CA LEU A 155 -5.41 -8.07 -13.93
C LEU A 155 -3.95 -7.72 -14.22
N MET A 156 -3.06 -7.96 -13.25
CA MET A 156 -1.65 -7.64 -13.42
C MET A 156 -0.96 -8.54 -14.45
N ALA A 157 -1.31 -9.83 -14.50
CA ALA A 157 -0.84 -10.74 -15.54
C ALA A 157 -1.32 -10.27 -16.94
N GLU A 158 -2.58 -9.87 -17.06
CA GLU A 158 -3.16 -9.33 -18.30
C GLU A 158 -2.45 -8.04 -18.76
N ALA A 159 -2.17 -7.12 -17.84
CA ALA A 159 -1.38 -5.92 -18.12
C ALA A 159 0.09 -6.20 -18.46
N SER A 160 0.64 -7.30 -17.92
CA SER A 160 2.01 -7.75 -18.20
C SER A 160 2.12 -8.51 -19.51
N ALA A 161 1.00 -9.03 -20.05
CA ALA A 161 0.96 -9.78 -21.30
C ALA A 161 1.26 -8.93 -22.55
N ALA A 162 1.53 -7.63 -22.39
CA ALA A 162 1.95 -6.75 -23.47
C ALA A 162 3.05 -7.41 -24.33
N LYS A 163 2.81 -7.46 -25.65
CA LYS A 163 3.68 -8.12 -26.64
C LYS A 163 4.93 -7.31 -26.97
N THR A 164 4.93 -6.02 -26.62
CA THR A 164 5.98 -5.06 -26.92
C THR A 164 6.89 -4.85 -25.71
N GLU A 165 8.20 -4.91 -25.93
CA GLU A 165 9.21 -4.71 -24.88
C GLU A 165 9.18 -3.30 -24.27
N ASN A 166 8.70 -2.30 -25.04
CA ASN A 166 8.56 -0.91 -24.62
C ASN A 166 7.14 -0.39 -24.88
N PRO A 167 6.17 -0.71 -24.02
CA PRO A 167 4.80 -0.24 -24.19
C PRO A 167 4.67 1.27 -23.90
N SER A 168 3.67 1.90 -24.53
CA SER A 168 3.34 3.30 -24.31
C SER A 168 2.97 3.58 -22.84
N CYS A 169 3.33 4.75 -22.33
CA CYS A 169 2.93 5.27 -21.01
C CYS A 169 1.48 5.80 -21.01
N GLY A 170 0.55 5.07 -21.65
CA GLY A 170 -0.86 5.41 -21.78
C GLY A 170 -1.78 4.61 -20.86
N ARG A 171 -3.10 4.84 -20.98
CA ARG A 171 -4.11 3.98 -20.33
C ARG A 171 -4.02 2.56 -20.90
N TYR A 172 -4.43 1.58 -20.11
CA TYR A 172 -4.46 0.18 -20.56
C TYR A 172 -5.39 0.01 -21.77
N GLU A 173 -6.54 0.68 -21.73
CA GLU A 173 -7.55 0.70 -22.78
C GLU A 173 -7.03 1.30 -24.10
N ASP A 174 -6.00 2.14 -24.02
CA ASP A 174 -5.35 2.78 -25.18
C ASP A 174 -4.11 1.98 -25.66
N GLY A 175 -3.91 0.76 -25.17
CA GLY A 175 -2.78 -0.11 -25.50
C GLY A 175 -1.49 0.16 -24.71
N GLY A 176 -1.57 0.96 -23.64
CA GLY A 176 -0.48 1.11 -22.68
C GLY A 176 -0.30 -0.14 -21.80
N SER A 177 0.86 -0.28 -21.15
CA SER A 177 1.06 -1.31 -20.12
C SER A 177 1.32 -0.64 -18.78
N PRO A 178 0.33 -0.58 -17.87
CA PRO A 178 0.46 0.11 -16.58
C PRO A 178 1.54 -0.45 -15.63
N ILE A 179 2.04 -1.65 -15.91
CA ILE A 179 3.08 -2.32 -15.13
C ILE A 179 4.48 -1.94 -15.61
N LEU A 180 4.64 -1.78 -16.93
CA LEU A 180 5.90 -1.45 -17.58
C LEU A 180 6.05 0.06 -17.76
N ALA A 181 4.95 0.77 -17.90
CA ALA A 181 4.87 2.21 -17.76
C ALA A 181 5.07 2.57 -16.28
N THR A 182 5.94 3.54 -16.02
CA THR A 182 5.97 4.22 -14.73
C THR A 182 4.64 4.94 -14.56
N PRO A 183 3.81 4.53 -13.59
CA PRO A 183 4.20 4.56 -12.19
C PRO A 183 4.20 3.20 -11.46
N LYS A 184 5.17 3.06 -10.54
CA LYS A 184 5.46 1.92 -9.63
C LYS A 184 4.29 1.39 -8.79
N GLN A 185 3.13 2.04 -8.84
CA GLN A 185 1.95 1.69 -8.07
C GLN A 185 1.46 0.28 -8.41
N HIS A 186 1.32 -0.05 -9.69
CA HIS A 186 0.78 -1.34 -10.13
C HIS A 186 1.69 -2.50 -9.72
N PHE A 187 3.01 -2.33 -9.92
CA PHE A 187 4.03 -3.25 -9.43
C PHE A 187 3.88 -3.52 -7.92
N ARG A 188 3.76 -2.45 -7.12
CA ARG A 188 3.61 -2.59 -5.67
C ARG A 188 2.36 -3.39 -5.30
N LEU A 189 1.25 -3.13 -5.98
CA LEU A 189 -0.01 -3.85 -5.78
C LEU A 189 0.09 -5.33 -6.17
N ALA A 190 0.81 -5.64 -7.26
CA ALA A 190 1.09 -7.02 -7.66
C ALA A 190 1.93 -7.76 -6.60
N PHE A 191 3.00 -7.14 -6.11
CA PHE A 191 3.83 -7.71 -5.04
C PHE A 191 3.05 -7.88 -3.73
N PHE A 192 2.20 -6.91 -3.38
CA PHE A 192 1.31 -7.00 -2.22
C PHE A 192 0.35 -8.19 -2.32
N ALA A 193 -0.25 -8.41 -3.49
CA ALA A 193 -1.12 -9.57 -3.73
C ALA A 193 -0.38 -10.90 -3.55
N CYS A 194 0.84 -11.02 -4.07
CA CYS A 194 1.68 -12.19 -3.82
C CYS A 194 1.95 -12.39 -2.33
N CYS A 195 2.35 -11.34 -1.61
CA CYS A 195 2.60 -11.42 -0.17
C CYS A 195 1.36 -11.88 0.60
N PHE A 196 0.17 -11.44 0.20
CA PHE A 196 -1.09 -11.91 0.78
C PHE A 196 -1.34 -13.38 0.52
N LEU A 197 -1.20 -13.86 -0.72
CA LEU A 197 -1.37 -15.28 -1.03
C LEU A 197 -0.35 -16.16 -0.30
N LEU A 198 0.89 -15.71 -0.21
CA LEU A 198 1.92 -16.38 0.57
C LEU A 198 1.56 -16.45 2.06
N LYS A 199 1.01 -15.37 2.63
CA LYS A 199 0.48 -15.37 3.99
C LYS A 199 -0.70 -16.31 4.16
N PHE A 200 -1.62 -16.33 3.21
CA PHE A 200 -2.75 -17.25 3.18
C PHE A 200 -2.29 -18.71 3.18
N LEU A 201 -1.31 -19.07 2.36
CA LEU A 201 -0.71 -20.40 2.33
C LEU A 201 -0.02 -20.78 3.66
N ASP A 202 0.66 -19.82 4.29
CA ASP A 202 1.38 -20.02 5.56
C ASP A 202 0.44 -20.24 6.77
N THR A 203 -0.80 -19.73 6.71
CA THR A 203 -1.80 -19.95 7.76
C THR A 203 -2.35 -21.38 7.83
N GLY A 204 -2.23 -22.16 6.74
CA GLY A 204 -2.62 -23.57 6.69
C GLY A 204 -4.12 -23.88 6.73
N THR A 205 -4.99 -22.87 6.82
CA THR A 205 -6.46 -23.05 6.86
C THR A 205 -7.11 -23.24 5.49
N ALA A 206 -6.34 -23.17 4.41
CA ALA A 206 -6.83 -23.18 3.05
C ALA A 206 -7.20 -24.59 2.55
N SER A 207 -8.26 -24.70 1.74
CA SER A 207 -8.61 -25.95 1.06
C SER A 207 -7.55 -26.36 0.03
N ALA A 208 -7.53 -27.63 -0.40
CA ALA A 208 -6.57 -28.07 -1.43
C ALA A 208 -6.68 -27.24 -2.73
N ALA A 209 -7.90 -27.01 -3.21
CA ALA A 209 -8.16 -26.20 -4.39
C ALA A 209 -7.70 -24.75 -4.23
N ASP A 210 -7.97 -24.13 -3.07
CA ASP A 210 -7.53 -22.76 -2.81
C ASP A 210 -6.01 -22.66 -2.79
N ARG A 211 -5.32 -23.62 -2.15
CA ARG A 211 -3.86 -23.66 -2.12
C ARG A 211 -3.26 -23.76 -3.52
N ASP A 212 -3.80 -24.62 -4.36
CA ASP A 212 -3.31 -24.80 -5.73
C ASP A 212 -3.55 -23.53 -6.55
N SER A 213 -4.73 -22.91 -6.42
CA SER A 213 -5.03 -21.64 -7.10
C SER A 213 -4.10 -20.51 -6.66
N ALA A 214 -3.79 -20.40 -5.37
CA ALA A 214 -2.88 -19.40 -4.82
C ALA A 214 -1.44 -19.63 -5.31
N ARG A 215 -0.96 -20.87 -5.30
CA ARG A 215 0.38 -21.23 -5.82
C ARG A 215 0.51 -20.91 -7.30
N ASN A 216 -0.47 -21.32 -8.10
CA ASN A 216 -0.49 -21.07 -9.53
C ASN A 216 -0.50 -19.56 -9.83
N ALA A 217 -1.28 -18.78 -9.09
CA ALA A 217 -1.32 -17.33 -9.26
C ALA A 217 0.03 -16.66 -8.92
N VAL A 218 0.66 -17.04 -7.80
CA VAL A 218 1.99 -16.52 -7.42
C VAL A 218 3.04 -16.92 -8.46
N SER A 219 3.05 -18.18 -8.91
CA SER A 219 3.97 -18.68 -9.94
C SER A 219 3.81 -17.94 -11.26
N ASN A 220 2.56 -17.79 -11.73
CA ASN A 220 2.26 -17.07 -12.97
C ASN A 220 2.76 -15.63 -12.91
N LEU A 221 2.48 -14.89 -11.83
CA LEU A 221 2.94 -13.51 -11.70
C LEU A 221 4.46 -13.40 -11.57
N PHE A 222 5.09 -14.34 -10.86
CA PHE A 222 6.54 -14.45 -10.75
C PHE A 222 7.19 -14.56 -12.12
N HIS A 223 6.74 -15.49 -12.96
CA HIS A 223 7.34 -15.72 -14.28
C HIS A 223 6.94 -14.64 -15.31
N GLN A 224 5.67 -14.24 -15.36
CA GLN A 224 5.15 -13.35 -16.41
C GLN A 224 5.46 -11.87 -16.17
N THR A 225 5.68 -11.47 -14.91
CA THR A 225 5.88 -10.07 -14.54
C THR A 225 7.25 -9.82 -13.95
N PHE A 226 7.60 -10.50 -12.84
CA PHE A 226 8.80 -10.14 -12.09
C PHE A 226 10.11 -10.64 -12.74
N MET A 227 10.10 -11.86 -13.29
CA MET A 227 11.27 -12.43 -13.98
C MET A 227 11.41 -11.98 -15.45
N ARG A 228 10.34 -11.44 -16.03
CA ARG A 228 10.33 -11.07 -17.46
C ARG A 228 11.24 -9.87 -17.78
N PHE A 229 11.48 -8.99 -16.82
CA PHE A 229 12.27 -7.77 -16.99
C PHE A 229 13.43 -7.70 -16.00
N PRO A 230 14.46 -8.57 -16.15
CA PRO A 230 15.56 -8.68 -15.19
C PRO A 230 16.42 -7.41 -15.11
N SER A 231 16.40 -6.57 -16.15
CA SER A 231 17.08 -5.28 -16.17
C SER A 231 16.42 -4.22 -15.26
N GLN A 232 15.22 -4.49 -14.73
CA GLN A 232 14.55 -3.61 -13.78
C GLN A 232 14.81 -4.10 -12.34
N PRO A 233 15.67 -3.42 -11.56
CA PRO A 233 16.13 -3.92 -10.25
C PRO A 233 14.98 -4.21 -9.27
N GLN A 234 13.90 -3.43 -9.31
CA GLN A 234 12.74 -3.60 -8.42
C GLN A 234 11.97 -4.89 -8.72
N LEU A 235 11.78 -5.23 -9.99
CA LEU A 235 11.13 -6.47 -10.39
C LEU A 235 11.99 -7.68 -10.00
N ALA A 236 13.30 -7.61 -10.26
CA ALA A 236 14.25 -8.65 -9.87
C ALA A 236 14.29 -8.86 -8.34
N ARG A 237 14.30 -7.79 -7.53
CA ARG A 237 14.28 -7.90 -6.06
C ARG A 237 12.97 -8.49 -5.54
N ALA A 238 11.82 -8.08 -6.09
CA ALA A 238 10.53 -8.68 -5.75
C ALA A 238 10.46 -10.15 -6.14
N ALA A 239 10.93 -10.52 -7.33
CA ALA A 239 11.04 -11.93 -7.75
C ALA A 239 11.84 -12.72 -6.71
N SER A 240 13.04 -12.25 -6.38
CA SER A 240 13.93 -12.90 -5.43
C SER A 240 13.25 -13.11 -4.06
N ILE A 241 12.54 -12.11 -3.53
CA ILE A 241 11.80 -12.25 -2.26
C ILE A 241 10.70 -13.31 -2.38
N ILE A 242 9.88 -13.25 -3.43
CA ILE A 242 8.81 -14.22 -3.68
C ILE A 242 9.37 -15.64 -3.79
N GLU A 243 10.50 -15.82 -4.47
CA GLU A 243 11.15 -17.11 -4.62
C GLU A 243 11.58 -17.70 -3.27
N VAL A 244 12.25 -16.90 -2.44
CA VAL A 244 12.69 -17.34 -1.11
C VAL A 244 11.51 -17.69 -0.21
N LEU A 245 10.48 -16.84 -0.19
CA LEU A 245 9.29 -17.10 0.59
C LEU A 245 8.50 -18.30 0.06
N GLY A 246 8.36 -18.43 -1.26
CA GLY A 246 7.65 -19.53 -1.90
C GLY A 246 8.27 -20.89 -1.58
N ARG A 247 9.61 -20.97 -1.50
CA ARG A 247 10.33 -22.18 -1.07
C ARG A 247 10.20 -22.43 0.43
N ALA A 248 10.12 -21.37 1.22
CA ALA A 248 10.13 -21.46 2.68
C ALA A 248 8.74 -21.71 3.27
N ILE A 249 7.66 -21.23 2.64
CA ILE A 249 6.32 -21.31 3.19
C ILE A 249 5.81 -22.75 3.14
N VAL A 250 5.49 -23.24 4.32
CA VAL A 250 4.92 -24.56 4.53
C VAL A 250 3.66 -24.34 5.38
N PRO A 251 2.53 -24.99 5.04
CA PRO A 251 1.30 -24.85 5.82
C PRO A 251 1.52 -25.04 7.33
N ASP A 252 0.82 -24.23 8.13
CA ASP A 252 0.80 -24.25 9.60
C ASP A 252 2.11 -23.88 10.33
N ARG A 253 3.17 -23.54 9.59
CA ARG A 253 4.44 -23.11 10.17
C ARG A 253 4.41 -21.66 10.64
N GLY A 254 3.59 -20.78 10.04
CA GLY A 254 3.48 -19.38 10.45
C GLY A 254 4.81 -18.63 10.31
N ARG A 255 5.55 -18.86 9.21
CA ARG A 255 6.87 -18.26 8.97
C ARG A 255 6.81 -16.77 8.65
N LEU A 256 5.69 -16.28 8.12
CA LEU A 256 5.48 -14.85 7.88
C LEU A 256 5.03 -14.17 9.18
N VAL A 257 6.00 -13.89 10.05
CA VAL A 257 5.79 -13.27 11.35
C VAL A 257 5.54 -11.76 11.21
N THR A 258 4.59 -11.25 12.00
CA THR A 258 4.21 -9.83 11.98
C THR A 258 5.12 -9.00 12.88
N HIS A 259 6.26 -8.53 12.37
CA HIS A 259 7.20 -7.66 13.09
C HIS A 259 6.80 -6.18 13.01
N VAL A 260 6.50 -5.72 11.79
CA VAL A 260 5.99 -4.39 11.51
C VAL A 260 4.48 -4.42 11.66
N ARG A 261 3.93 -3.50 12.47
CA ARG A 261 2.48 -3.27 12.65
C ARG A 261 2.08 -1.82 12.44
N SER A 262 3.04 -0.89 12.54
CA SER A 262 2.83 0.56 12.41
C SER A 262 2.35 1.01 11.03
N ARG A 263 2.33 0.13 10.02
CA ARG A 263 1.93 0.42 8.65
C ARG A 263 0.61 -0.24 8.26
N LEU A 264 -0.20 -0.67 9.24
CA LEU A 264 -1.51 -1.30 9.04
C LEU A 264 -1.41 -2.43 8.00
N GLY A 265 -2.31 -2.47 7.01
CA GLY A 265 -2.32 -3.50 5.96
C GLY A 265 -1.03 -3.56 5.12
N ALA A 266 -0.35 -2.43 4.93
CA ALA A 266 0.92 -2.40 4.18
C ALA A 266 2.06 -3.12 4.91
N SER A 267 1.95 -3.31 6.23
CA SER A 267 2.97 -4.01 7.02
C SER A 267 3.26 -5.42 6.52
N LEU A 268 2.30 -6.05 5.84
CA LEU A 268 2.47 -7.37 5.26
C LEU A 268 3.66 -7.45 4.28
N MET A 269 3.84 -6.45 3.42
CA MET A 269 4.98 -6.43 2.48
C MET A 269 6.30 -6.28 3.23
N TYR A 270 6.35 -5.43 4.25
CA TYR A 270 7.56 -5.24 5.05
C TYR A 270 7.92 -6.52 5.81
N ASN A 271 6.94 -7.18 6.40
CA ASN A 271 7.14 -8.46 7.08
C ASN A 271 7.62 -9.54 6.11
N ALA A 272 7.03 -9.61 4.91
CA ALA A 272 7.49 -10.54 3.87
C ALA A 272 8.95 -10.29 3.47
N THR A 273 9.32 -9.03 3.20
CA THR A 273 10.71 -8.66 2.88
C THR A 273 11.66 -8.99 4.03
N TRP A 274 11.27 -8.69 5.26
CA TRP A 274 12.06 -8.98 6.46
C TRP A 274 12.29 -10.48 6.63
N THR A 275 11.22 -11.28 6.58
CA THR A 275 11.30 -12.75 6.67
C THR A 275 12.17 -13.32 5.57
N ALA A 276 12.09 -12.81 4.33
CA ALA A 276 12.95 -13.26 3.24
C ALA A 276 14.43 -12.94 3.49
N ALA A 277 14.74 -11.78 4.07
CA ALA A 277 16.10 -11.41 4.44
C ALA A 277 16.64 -12.31 5.57
N GLU A 278 15.82 -12.62 6.57
CA GLU A 278 16.18 -13.55 7.66
C GLU A 278 16.47 -14.96 7.14
N LEU A 279 15.64 -15.47 6.23
CA LEU A 279 15.81 -16.80 5.63
C LEU A 279 17.08 -16.92 4.78
N ARG A 280 17.62 -15.79 4.27
CA ARG A 280 18.90 -15.74 3.56
C ARG A 280 20.11 -15.64 4.50
N GLY A 281 19.90 -15.58 5.82
CA GLY A 281 20.97 -15.42 6.79
C GLY A 281 21.52 -14.00 6.91
N ARG A 282 20.87 -12.98 6.32
CA ARG A 282 21.36 -11.58 6.30
C ARG A 282 21.04 -10.77 7.58
N ARG A 283 20.78 -11.44 8.70
CA ARG A 283 20.42 -10.80 9.98
C ARG A 283 21.56 -9.94 10.57
N ASN A 284 22.81 -10.17 10.14
CA ASN A 284 24.01 -9.55 10.72
C ASN A 284 24.55 -8.33 9.97
N ASP A 285 24.00 -7.95 8.82
CA ASP A 285 24.45 -6.77 8.06
C ASP A 285 24.01 -5.44 8.70
N HIS A 286 23.28 -5.52 9.83
CA HIS A 286 22.85 -4.39 10.66
C HIS A 286 23.54 -4.29 12.01
N LYS A 287 24.70 -4.94 12.20
CA LYS A 287 25.64 -4.30 13.14
C LYS A 287 26.13 -3.06 12.41
N PRO A 288 25.76 -1.82 12.82
CA PRO A 288 26.52 -0.68 12.38
C PRO A 288 27.98 -1.04 12.69
N LEU A 289 28.83 -1.11 11.65
CA LEU A 289 30.26 -1.03 11.90
C LEU A 289 30.40 0.17 12.82
N SER A 290 30.97 -0.06 14.00
CA SER A 290 31.43 0.97 14.90
C SER A 290 32.26 1.94 14.06
N LYS A 291 31.62 2.99 13.53
CA LYS A 291 32.32 4.04 12.81
C LYS A 291 33.29 4.62 13.84
N ALA A 292 34.58 4.61 13.50
CA ALA A 292 35.56 5.38 14.23
C ALA A 292 35.01 6.81 14.42
N PRO A 293 35.28 7.47 15.56
CA PRO A 293 34.69 8.78 15.86
C PRO A 293 35.00 9.74 14.72
N LEU A 294 33.97 10.15 13.98
CA LEU A 294 34.11 11.27 13.06
C LEU A 294 34.39 12.53 13.89
N PRO A 295 35.29 13.41 13.46
CA PRO A 295 35.50 14.68 14.13
C PRO A 295 34.19 15.49 14.15
N PRO A 296 33.94 16.26 15.22
CA PRO A 296 32.72 17.02 15.37
C PRO A 296 32.55 17.98 14.19
N PRO A 297 31.32 18.16 13.67
CA PRO A 297 31.05 19.10 12.59
C PRO A 297 31.42 20.53 13.02
N PRO A 298 31.89 21.38 12.08
CA PRO A 298 32.21 22.77 12.39
C PRO A 298 30.95 23.48 12.90
N GLN A 299 31.06 24.08 14.08
CA GLN A 299 30.00 24.88 14.67
C GLN A 299 29.78 26.11 13.79
N ILE A 300 28.68 26.12 13.03
CA ILE A 300 28.21 27.32 12.35
C ILE A 300 27.58 28.20 13.43
N LEU A 301 28.34 29.22 13.85
CA LEU A 301 27.86 30.26 14.74
C LEU A 301 26.85 31.12 13.97
N PHE A 302 25.56 30.91 14.19
CA PHE A 302 24.53 31.81 13.65
C PHE A 302 24.56 33.14 14.44
N THR A 303 25.22 34.15 13.88
CA THR A 303 24.96 35.55 14.24
C THR A 303 23.55 35.92 13.76
N PRO A 304 22.65 36.41 14.64
CA PRO A 304 21.33 36.85 14.22
C PRO A 304 21.48 38.10 13.34
N ALA A 305 21.15 37.98 12.06
CA ALA A 305 21.07 39.13 11.16
C ALA A 305 19.79 39.93 11.47
N SER A 306 19.94 41.25 11.56
CA SER A 306 18.90 42.25 11.79
C SER A 306 17.59 41.97 11.08
N THR A 307 16.50 42.03 11.85
CA THR A 307 15.13 42.19 11.38
C THR A 307 15.02 43.40 10.44
N ALA A 308 14.93 43.15 9.14
CA ALA A 308 14.43 44.12 8.18
C ALA A 308 12.90 44.16 8.29
N THR A 309 12.38 45.24 8.89
CA THR A 309 10.96 45.59 8.89
C THR A 309 10.51 45.91 7.46
N MET A 310 9.74 45.02 6.84
CA MET A 310 8.93 45.38 5.67
C MET A 310 7.59 45.92 6.14
N ASN A 311 7.45 47.25 6.12
CA ASN A 311 6.16 47.93 6.24
C ASN A 311 5.36 47.69 4.95
N VAL A 312 4.29 46.90 5.04
CA VAL A 312 3.24 46.84 4.00
C VAL A 312 2.08 47.69 4.49
N SER A 313 1.91 48.85 3.85
CA SER A 313 0.79 49.77 4.07
C SER A 313 -0.46 49.25 3.38
N TYR A 314 -1.47 48.86 4.15
CA TYR A 314 -2.82 48.62 3.63
C TYR A 314 -3.63 49.91 3.73
N GLY A 315 -4.10 50.39 2.57
CA GLY A 315 -5.01 51.53 2.49
C GLY A 315 -6.38 51.19 3.06
N GLU A 316 -6.89 52.09 3.90
CA GLU A 316 -8.23 52.04 4.50
C GLU A 316 -9.33 52.08 3.43
N MET A 317 -10.28 51.15 3.52
CA MET A 317 -11.64 51.37 3.04
C MET A 317 -12.63 50.87 4.09
N ASN A 318 -13.61 51.72 4.33
CA ASN A 318 -14.47 51.74 5.51
C ASN A 318 -15.68 50.81 5.39
N SER A 319 -16.16 50.41 6.58
CA SER A 319 -17.55 50.06 6.96
C SER A 319 -18.20 48.71 6.61
N GLN A 320 -18.37 47.93 7.70
CA GLN A 320 -19.58 47.25 8.20
C GLN A 320 -20.18 46.04 7.46
N VAL A 321 -20.17 44.85 8.09
CA VAL A 321 -21.27 44.25 8.89
C VAL A 321 -20.94 42.76 9.17
N GLY A 322 -20.87 42.39 10.46
CA GLY A 322 -21.28 41.13 11.10
C GLY A 322 -20.78 39.75 10.60
N SER A 323 -19.99 39.04 11.42
CA SER A 323 -20.36 37.74 12.03
C SER A 323 -19.19 37.04 12.76
N ILE A 324 -19.43 36.70 14.04
CA ILE A 324 -18.95 35.55 14.87
C ILE A 324 -17.44 35.17 14.82
N PRO A 325 -16.69 35.27 15.95
CA PRO A 325 -15.37 34.65 16.06
C PRO A 325 -15.51 33.16 16.42
N LEU A 326 -14.99 32.31 15.53
CA LEU A 326 -14.65 30.92 15.83
C LEU A 326 -13.22 30.92 16.38
N ASP A 327 -13.13 30.99 17.70
CA ASP A 327 -11.87 30.84 18.41
C ASP A 327 -11.63 29.34 18.63
N MET A 328 -10.75 28.76 17.82
CA MET A 328 -10.23 27.42 18.04
C MET A 328 -8.71 27.52 17.91
N ASP A 329 -8.11 27.94 19.03
CA ASP A 329 -6.68 27.98 19.28
C ASP A 329 -6.13 26.55 19.14
N MET A 330 -5.61 26.24 17.95
CA MET A 330 -4.86 25.01 17.72
C MET A 330 -3.41 25.29 18.12
N GLN A 331 -3.13 25.16 19.42
CA GLN A 331 -1.76 25.14 19.93
C GLN A 331 -1.01 23.96 19.31
N MET A 332 -0.25 24.22 18.26
CA MET A 332 0.81 23.32 17.82
C MET A 332 1.90 23.33 18.90
N THR A 333 1.93 22.28 19.71
CA THR A 333 3.08 21.96 20.54
C THR A 333 4.27 21.64 19.64
N HIS A 334 5.05 22.66 19.34
CA HIS A 334 6.44 22.54 18.91
C HIS A 334 7.23 21.90 20.07
N ASN A 335 7.41 20.58 20.02
CA ASN A 335 8.47 19.88 20.75
C ASN A 335 8.57 18.42 20.26
N ALA A 336 9.28 18.23 19.15
CA ALA A 336 10.12 17.07 18.93
C ALA A 336 11.11 17.43 17.83
N SER A 337 12.35 17.67 18.21
CA SER A 337 13.51 17.66 17.34
C SER A 337 13.65 16.27 16.70
N PHE A 338 12.95 16.05 15.59
CA PHE A 338 13.13 14.87 14.74
C PHE A 338 14.27 15.16 13.77
N GLU A 339 15.49 15.02 14.28
CA GLU A 339 16.72 15.22 13.54
C GLU A 339 16.85 14.21 12.40
N TYR A 340 17.14 14.74 11.22
CA TYR A 340 17.18 14.09 9.92
C TYR A 340 18.22 12.96 9.82
N GLN A 341 17.79 11.73 9.47
CA GLN A 341 18.61 10.76 8.72
C GLN A 341 17.82 9.54 8.17
N PHE A 342 16.62 9.75 7.61
CA PHE A 342 15.93 8.70 6.86
C PHE A 342 15.79 9.11 5.40
N PRO A 343 16.22 8.29 4.42
CA PRO A 343 16.26 8.70 3.02
C PRO A 343 14.83 8.74 2.47
N TRP A 344 14.27 9.94 2.45
CA TRP A 344 13.00 10.22 1.79
C TRP A 344 13.20 10.17 0.27
N GLY A 345 13.09 8.96 -0.27
CA GLY A 345 13.02 8.66 -1.69
C GLY A 345 11.97 7.58 -1.91
N VAL A 346 10.74 8.00 -2.20
CA VAL A 346 9.50 7.22 -2.40
C VAL A 346 9.77 5.88 -3.13
N TRP A 347 10.03 4.83 -2.34
CA TRP A 347 10.17 3.41 -2.69
C TRP A 347 11.32 2.95 -3.60
N ASN A 348 12.25 3.81 -4.05
CA ASN A 348 13.22 3.36 -5.05
C ASN A 348 14.18 2.28 -4.52
N ASP A 349 14.58 2.47 -3.26
CA ASP A 349 15.71 1.79 -2.67
C ASP A 349 15.34 1.32 -1.27
N ALA A 350 14.88 2.18 -0.35
CA ALA A 350 14.69 1.83 1.07
C ALA A 350 13.84 0.57 1.42
N LEU A 351 12.85 0.14 0.62
CA LEU A 351 12.12 -1.11 0.91
C LEU A 351 12.99 -2.36 0.66
N PHE A 352 13.86 -2.31 -0.35
CA PHE A 352 14.70 -3.45 -0.76
C PHE A 352 16.18 -3.27 -0.37
N ASP A 353 16.63 -2.02 -0.26
CA ASP A 353 18.01 -1.60 0.01
C ASP A 353 18.27 -1.39 1.50
N ALA A 354 17.22 -1.27 2.33
CA ALA A 354 17.37 -1.47 3.78
C ALA A 354 17.97 -2.84 4.10
N HIS A 355 18.04 -3.78 3.15
CA HIS A 355 18.62 -5.11 3.33
C HIS A 355 19.69 -5.46 2.27
N GLU A 356 20.27 -4.47 1.58
CA GLU A 356 21.28 -4.64 0.52
C GLU A 356 20.95 -5.79 -0.47
N LEU A 357 19.68 -5.93 -0.87
CA LEU A 357 19.19 -7.03 -1.71
C LEU A 357 19.67 -6.97 -3.18
N GLY A 358 20.76 -6.24 -3.47
CA GLY A 358 21.31 -6.04 -4.82
C GLY A 358 22.84 -5.99 -4.92
N GLY A 359 23.57 -6.35 -3.86
CA GLY A 359 25.04 -6.44 -3.89
C GLY A 359 25.55 -7.76 -4.48
N GLU A 360 26.21 -7.66 -5.63
CA GLU A 360 27.06 -8.63 -6.34
C GLU A 360 26.41 -9.89 -6.97
N ASN A 361 26.39 -9.85 -8.30
CA ASN A 361 26.08 -10.92 -9.23
C ASN A 361 27.08 -12.08 -9.10
N HIS A 362 26.73 -13.16 -8.40
CA HIS A 362 27.40 -14.46 -8.57
C HIS A 362 26.53 -15.65 -8.19
N PHE A 363 25.32 -15.80 -8.73
CA PHE A 363 24.62 -17.10 -8.66
C PHE A 363 23.74 -17.35 -9.90
N TYR A 364 24.39 -17.71 -11.00
CA TYR A 364 23.83 -18.68 -11.95
C TYR A 364 24.65 -19.95 -11.80
N ASP A 365 24.17 -20.89 -10.99
CA ASP A 365 24.62 -22.28 -11.05
C ASP A 365 23.60 -23.02 -11.92
N GLU A 366 23.96 -23.31 -13.17
CA GLU A 366 23.12 -23.98 -14.18
C GLU A 366 22.91 -25.49 -13.89
N SER A 367 23.25 -25.99 -12.70
CA SER A 367 23.32 -27.43 -12.44
C SER A 367 22.10 -28.08 -11.76
N LEU A 368 20.99 -27.38 -11.55
CA LEU A 368 19.79 -27.99 -10.94
C LEU A 368 18.63 -28.09 -11.95
N PRO A 369 18.24 -29.32 -12.38
CA PRO A 369 17.10 -29.50 -13.26
C PRO A 369 15.82 -29.11 -12.52
N MET A 370 15.24 -27.99 -12.98
CA MET A 370 14.01 -27.37 -12.50
C MET A 370 12.76 -28.10 -13.03
N TYR A 371 12.71 -29.43 -12.88
CA TYR A 371 11.52 -30.23 -13.19
C TYR A 371 11.18 -31.05 -11.96
N ASN A 372 9.97 -30.84 -11.44
CA ASN A 372 9.42 -31.38 -10.20
C ASN A 372 9.73 -30.53 -8.96
N LEU A 373 9.00 -29.44 -8.79
CA LEU A 373 8.42 -28.95 -7.52
C LEU A 373 7.85 -27.54 -7.76
N ILE A 374 6.57 -27.47 -8.11
CA ILE A 374 5.54 -26.47 -7.76
C ILE A 374 4.20 -27.07 -8.19
#